data_AF-A0A1Y2HZ90-F1
#
_entry.id   AF-A0A1Y2HZ90-F1
#
_cell.length_a   1.000
_cell.length_b   1.000
_cell.length_c   1.000
_cell.angle_alpha   90.00
_cell.angle_beta   90.00
_cell.angle_gamma   90.00
#
_symmetry.space_group_name_H-M   'P 1'
#
loop_
_entity.id
_entity.type
_entity.pdbx_description
1 polymer ?
#
loop_
_entity_poly.entity_id
_entity_poly.type
_entity_poly.pdbx_seq_one_letter_code
_entity_poly.pdbx_strand_id
1 'polypeptide(L)'
;MSSSEQRERKPTPWTDPNTVDPRLKERFRRRVLNAESSTAPPPWTRKLHAFSIVLTAAAGFYSVFYADFGSQEHVFSPLRRWYFAKVDSFTSLSKEDLEELRQRKKLP
;
A
#
# COMPACT_ATOMS: atom_id res chain seq x y z
N MET A 1 -0.33 -18.48 52.21
CA MET A 1 0.75 -18.83 51.26
C MET A 1 0.64 -20.31 50.92
N SER A 2 0.24 -20.64 49.70
CA SER A 2 0.48 -21.94 49.04
C SER A 2 0.47 -21.62 47.55
N SER A 3 1.55 -21.03 47.03
CA SER A 3 2.68 -21.76 46.46
C SER A 3 2.22 -22.92 45.58
N SER A 4 2.33 -22.69 44.28
CA SER A 4 2.69 -23.71 43.30
C SER A 4 1.77 -24.92 43.16
N GLU A 5 0.50 -24.70 42.84
CA GLU A 5 -0.15 -25.56 41.83
C GLU A 5 0.38 -25.16 40.44
N GLN A 6 1.70 -25.27 40.30
CA GLN A 6 2.37 -25.46 39.02
C GLN A 6 1.78 -26.75 38.48
N ARG A 7 0.72 -26.62 37.68
CA ARG A 7 0.15 -27.71 36.89
C ARG A 7 1.25 -28.13 35.92
N GLU A 8 2.08 -29.05 36.38
CA GLU A 8 3.26 -29.59 35.72
C GLU A 8 2.79 -30.04 34.33
N ARG A 9 3.02 -29.21 33.31
CA ARG A 9 2.75 -29.60 31.94
C ARG A 9 3.83 -30.62 31.62
N LYS A 10 3.51 -31.90 31.82
CA LYS A 10 4.36 -32.98 31.32
C LYS A 10 4.71 -32.63 29.87
N PRO A 11 6.00 -32.51 29.52
CA PRO A 11 6.38 -32.26 28.15
C PRO A 11 5.73 -33.36 27.33
N THR A 12 4.95 -32.99 26.33
CA THR A 12 4.37 -33.97 25.42
C THR A 12 5.52 -34.80 24.89
N PRO A 13 5.47 -36.14 25.02
CA PRO A 13 6.47 -36.99 24.39
C PRO A 13 6.56 -36.56 22.93
N TRP A 14 7.78 -36.39 22.42
CA TRP A 14 7.97 -36.24 20.99
C TRP A 14 7.47 -37.54 20.36
N THR A 15 6.23 -37.54 19.88
CA THR A 15 5.63 -38.70 19.23
C THR A 15 6.31 -38.82 17.87
N ASP A 16 7.05 -39.91 17.68
CA ASP A 16 7.67 -40.21 16.39
C ASP A 16 6.57 -40.19 15.30
N PRO A 17 6.70 -39.40 14.23
CA PRO A 17 5.70 -39.30 13.18
C PRO A 17 5.36 -40.65 12.49
N ASN A 18 6.21 -41.66 12.62
CA ASN A 18 5.98 -43.02 12.14
C ASN A 18 5.17 -43.90 13.11
N THR A 19 4.97 -43.45 14.36
CA THR A 19 4.20 -44.18 15.39
C THR A 19 2.76 -43.68 15.56
N VAL A 20 2.40 -42.60 14.84
CA VAL A 20 1.06 -42.00 14.91
C VAL A 20 0.05 -42.87 14.16
N ASP A 21 -1.06 -43.20 14.81
CA ASP A 21 -2.20 -43.91 14.19
C ASP A 21 -2.58 -43.22 12.86
N PRO A 22 -2.63 -43.96 11.74
CA PRO A 22 -2.99 -43.42 10.43
C PRO A 22 -4.31 -42.61 10.45
N ARG A 23 -5.27 -42.98 11.31
CA ARG A 23 -6.54 -42.25 11.46
C ARG A 23 -6.37 -40.86 12.06
N LEU A 24 -5.44 -40.70 13.00
CA LEU A 24 -5.17 -39.43 13.64
C LEU A 24 -4.43 -38.48 12.67
N LYS A 25 -3.49 -39.04 11.89
CA LYS A 25 -2.79 -38.32 10.81
C LYS A 25 -3.77 -37.78 9.77
N GLU A 26 -4.75 -38.59 9.37
CA GLU A 26 -5.77 -38.17 8.41
C GLU A 26 -6.72 -37.10 8.99
N ARG A 27 -7.12 -37.22 10.26
CA ARG A 27 -7.91 -36.17 10.95
C ARG A 27 -7.15 -34.85 11.05
N PHE A 28 -5.86 -34.90 11.40
CA PHE A 28 -5.01 -33.72 11.46
C PHE A 28 -4.87 -33.06 10.08
N ARG A 29 -4.58 -33.85 9.04
CA ARG A 29 -4.51 -33.36 7.66
C ARG A 29 -5.78 -32.64 7.23
N ARG A 30 -6.96 -33.21 7.51
CA ARG A 30 -8.24 -32.60 7.14
C ARG A 30 -8.58 -31.32 7.92
N ARG A 31 -8.17 -31.24 9.19
CA ARG A 31 -8.58 -30.13 10.07
C ARG A 31 -7.59 -28.99 10.11
N VAL A 32 -6.31 -29.27 9.91
CA VAL A 32 -5.24 -28.27 10.05
C VAL A 32 -4.74 -27.90 8.67
N LEU A 33 -4.20 -28.87 7.92
CA LEU A 33 -3.60 -28.61 6.61
C LEU A 33 -4.65 -28.23 5.55
N ASN A 34 -5.78 -28.93 5.50
CA ASN A 34 -6.84 -28.58 4.53
C ASN A 34 -7.59 -27.30 4.95
N ALA A 35 -7.76 -27.03 6.26
CA ALA A 35 -8.39 -25.79 6.71
C ALA A 35 -7.54 -24.57 6.36
N GLU A 36 -6.21 -24.68 6.46
CA GLU A 36 -5.28 -23.66 6.00
C GLU A 36 -5.43 -23.42 4.49
N SER A 37 -5.52 -24.50 3.69
CA SER A 37 -5.74 -24.41 2.24
C SER A 37 -7.10 -23.77 1.87
N SER A 38 -8.13 -23.94 2.69
CA SER A 38 -9.46 -23.34 2.49
C SER A 38 -9.54 -21.87 2.93
N THR A 39 -8.54 -21.37 3.65
CA THR A 39 -8.50 -19.97 4.13
C THR A 39 -7.68 -19.06 3.20
N ALA A 40 -7.09 -19.63 2.13
CA ALA A 40 -6.34 -18.84 1.17
C ALA A 40 -7.24 -17.80 0.50
N PRO A 41 -6.91 -16.49 0.57
CA PRO A 41 -7.73 -15.47 -0.04
C PRO A 41 -7.78 -15.70 -1.55
N PRO A 42 -8.94 -15.50 -2.19
CA PRO A 42 -9.07 -15.72 -3.61
C PRO A 42 -8.14 -14.77 -4.40
N PRO A 43 -7.69 -15.17 -5.60
CA PRO A 43 -6.63 -14.47 -6.32
C PRO A 43 -6.99 -13.01 -6.69
N TRP A 44 -8.27 -12.67 -6.76
CA TRP A 44 -8.73 -11.29 -7.02
C TRP A 44 -8.55 -10.36 -5.81
N THR A 45 -8.46 -10.88 -4.59
CA THR A 45 -8.25 -10.06 -3.39
C THR A 45 -6.93 -9.31 -3.48
N ARG A 46 -5.87 -9.93 -4.03
CA ARG A 46 -4.59 -9.26 -4.28
C ARG A 46 -4.72 -8.11 -5.28
N LYS A 47 -5.54 -8.29 -6.32
CA LYS A 47 -5.81 -7.24 -7.32
C LYS A 47 -6.55 -6.06 -6.70
N LEU A 48 -7.56 -6.33 -5.87
CA LEU A 48 -8.26 -5.27 -5.15
C LEU A 48 -7.37 -4.53 -4.15
N HIS A 49 -6.49 -5.24 -3.46
CA HIS A 49 -5.55 -4.60 -2.56
C HIS A 49 -4.57 -3.69 -3.30
N ALA A 50 -4.06 -4.13 -4.46
CA ALA A 50 -3.24 -3.28 -5.31
C ALA A 50 -4.04 -2.05 -5.80
N PHE A 51 -5.28 -2.27 -6.25
CA PHE A 51 -6.18 -1.19 -6.66
C PHE A 51 -6.46 -0.19 -5.54
N SER A 52 -6.70 -0.66 -4.31
CA SER A 52 -6.95 0.23 -3.17
C SER A 52 -5.74 1.09 -2.84
N ILE A 53 -4.52 0.53 -2.90
CA ILE A 53 -3.29 1.31 -2.72
C ILE A 53 -3.20 2.43 -3.77
N VAL A 54 -3.40 2.08 -5.03
CA VAL A 54 -3.35 3.05 -6.14
C VAL A 54 -4.41 4.13 -5.96
N LEU A 55 -5.63 3.75 -5.61
CA LEU A 55 -6.74 4.68 -5.39
C LEU A 55 -6.46 5.63 -4.22
N THR A 56 -5.93 5.13 -3.10
CA THR A 56 -5.56 5.95 -1.95
C THR A 56 -4.44 6.93 -2.30
N ALA A 57 -3.42 6.49 -3.03
CA ALA A 57 -2.34 7.36 -3.48
C ALA A 57 -2.88 8.47 -4.42
N ALA A 58 -3.76 8.11 -5.36
CA ALA A 58 -4.39 9.06 -6.27
C ALA A 58 -5.26 10.09 -5.53
N ALA A 59 -6.03 9.65 -4.54
CA ALA A 59 -6.83 10.54 -3.70
C ALA A 59 -5.94 11.52 -2.93
N GLY A 60 -4.85 11.05 -2.33
CA GLY A 60 -3.88 11.90 -1.65
C GLY A 60 -3.25 12.94 -2.59
N PHE A 61 -2.87 12.53 -3.79
CA PHE A 61 -2.35 13.45 -4.81
C PHE A 61 -3.38 14.52 -5.22
N TYR A 62 -4.62 14.11 -5.46
CA TYR A 62 -5.72 15.05 -5.74
C TYR A 62 -5.91 16.05 -4.59
N SER A 63 -5.93 15.58 -3.34
CA SER A 63 -6.06 16.44 -2.16
C SER A 63 -4.94 17.47 -2.06
N VAL A 64 -3.69 17.09 -2.33
CA VAL A 64 -2.56 18.02 -2.23
C VAL A 64 -2.54 19.04 -3.38
N PHE A 65 -2.81 18.60 -4.61
CA PHE A 65 -2.55 19.40 -5.81
C PHE A 65 -3.78 19.99 -6.47
N TYR A 66 -4.97 19.40 -6.34
CA TYR A 66 -6.16 19.78 -7.11
C TYR A 66 -7.41 20.10 -6.29
N ALA A 67 -7.50 19.65 -5.04
CA ALA A 67 -8.65 19.96 -4.19
C ALA A 67 -8.81 21.48 -3.99
N ASP A 68 -10.05 21.94 -4.02
CA ASP A 68 -10.38 23.34 -3.75
C ASP A 68 -10.40 23.57 -2.22
N PHE A 69 -9.45 24.36 -1.73
CA PHE A 69 -9.36 24.77 -0.32
C PHE A 69 -9.86 26.21 -0.09
N GLY A 70 -10.41 26.85 -1.12
CA GLY A 70 -10.78 28.26 -1.11
C GLY A 70 -9.60 29.21 -1.36
N SER A 71 -9.84 30.50 -1.15
CA SER A 71 -8.88 31.58 -1.44
C SER A 71 -7.82 31.81 -0.35
N GLN A 72 -7.91 31.11 0.77
CA GLN A 72 -7.00 31.24 1.91
C GLN A 72 -5.75 30.36 1.74
N GLU A 73 -4.65 30.75 2.37
CA GLU A 73 -3.43 29.94 2.39
C GLU A 73 -3.66 28.65 3.22
N HIS A 74 -3.28 27.50 2.66
CA HIS A 74 -3.43 26.19 3.28
C HIS A 74 -2.07 25.47 3.37
N VAL A 75 -1.99 24.42 4.19
CA VAL A 75 -0.73 23.68 4.47
C VAL A 75 -0.06 23.13 3.20
N PHE A 76 -0.84 22.85 2.16
CA PHE A 76 -0.34 22.37 0.87
C PHE A 76 -0.06 23.47 -0.16
N SER A 77 -0.36 24.75 0.13
CA SER A 77 -0.13 25.86 -0.80
C SER A 77 1.33 26.00 -1.22
N PRO A 78 2.35 25.88 -0.33
CA PRO A 78 3.75 25.96 -0.75
C PRO A 78 4.14 24.84 -1.73
N LEU A 79 3.69 23.62 -1.46
CA LEU A 79 3.97 22.46 -2.31
C LEU A 79 3.27 22.58 -3.68
N ARG A 80 2.02 23.05 -3.68
CA ARG A 80 1.25 23.35 -4.90
C ARG A 80 1.94 24.42 -5.75
N ARG A 81 2.40 25.52 -5.15
CA ARG A 81 3.14 26.59 -5.84
C ARG A 81 4.44 26.06 -6.46
N TRP A 82 5.21 25.27 -5.71
CA TRP A 82 6.43 24.65 -6.22
C TRP A 82 6.16 23.74 -7.43
N TYR A 83 5.12 22.91 -7.34
CA TYR A 83 4.75 22.01 -8.44
C TYR A 83 4.33 22.79 -9.68
N PHE A 84 3.43 23.77 -9.56
CA PHE A 84 3.01 24.58 -10.70
C PHE A 84 4.16 25.40 -11.28
N ALA A 85 5.06 25.94 -10.45
CA ALA A 85 6.27 26.62 -10.95
C ALA A 85 7.19 25.68 -11.74
N LYS A 86 7.28 24.40 -11.33
CA LYS A 86 8.03 23.40 -12.09
C LYS A 86 7.34 23.04 -13.40
N VAL A 87 6.04 22.75 -13.36
CA VAL A 87 5.26 22.49 -14.59
C VAL A 87 5.40 23.66 -15.54
N ASP A 88 5.19 24.88 -15.06
CA ASP A 88 5.35 26.11 -15.83
C ASP A 88 6.74 26.21 -16.43
N SER A 89 7.82 25.96 -15.67
CA SER A 89 9.18 25.98 -16.23
C SER A 89 9.43 24.97 -17.36
N PHE A 90 8.68 23.86 -17.40
CA PHE A 90 8.77 22.87 -18.48
C PHE A 90 7.84 23.19 -19.65
N THR A 91 6.70 23.83 -19.40
CA THR A 91 5.70 24.17 -20.43
C THR A 91 5.83 25.59 -20.97
N SER A 92 6.59 26.45 -20.28
CA SER A 92 6.87 27.82 -20.67
C SER A 92 7.95 27.83 -21.76
N LEU A 93 7.80 28.76 -22.71
CA LEU A 93 8.82 29.00 -23.72
C LEU A 93 10.15 29.35 -23.05
N SER A 94 11.26 28.78 -23.55
CA SER A 94 12.58 29.19 -23.10
C SER A 94 12.83 30.66 -23.47
N LYS A 95 13.78 31.30 -22.77
CA LYS A 95 14.17 32.68 -23.10
C LYS A 95 14.68 32.80 -24.53
N GLU A 96 15.35 31.76 -25.02
CA GLU A 96 15.84 31.66 -26.40
C GLU A 96 14.68 31.60 -27.41
N ASP A 97 13.65 30.80 -27.14
CA ASP A 97 12.46 30.72 -27.99
C ASP A 97 11.70 32.06 -28.04
N LEU A 98 11.65 32.78 -26.91
CA LEU A 98 11.04 34.12 -26.85
C LEU A 98 11.82 35.15 -27.68
N GLU A 99 13.15 35.10 -27.64
CA GLU A 99 14.00 35.96 -28.46
C GLU A 99 13.87 35.63 -29.95
N GLU A 100 13.82 34.35 -30.31
CA GLU A 100 13.58 33.92 -31.68
C GLU A 100 12.21 34.37 -32.20
N LEU A 101 11.15 34.22 -31.41
CA LEU A 101 9.81 34.68 -31.80
C LEU A 101 9.71 36.21 -31.93
N ARG A 102 10.44 36.97 -31.09
CA ARG A 102 10.58 38.43 -31.23
C ARG A 102 11.32 38.80 -32.51
N GLN A 103 12.42 38.11 -32.85
CA GLN A 103 13.14 38.33 -34.10
C GLN A 103 12.28 38.01 -35.33
N ARG A 104 11.42 36.99 -35.22
CA ARG A 104 10.46 36.60 -36.27
C ARG A 104 9.20 37.48 -36.35
N LYS A 105 9.09 38.55 -35.52
CA LYS A 105 7.92 39.46 -35.43
C LYS A 105 6.56 38.73 -35.23
N LYS A 106 6.58 37.55 -34.60
CA LYS A 106 5.35 36.79 -34.29
C LYS A 106 4.75 37.11 -32.93
N LEU A 107 5.41 37.97 -32.16
CA LEU A 107 4.93 38.55 -30.91
C LEU A 107 4.91 40.09 -31.07
N PRO A 108 3.87 40.78 -30.59
CA PRO A 108 3.78 42.24 -30.63
C PRO A 108 4.84 42.93 -29.75
#